data_AF-A0A937L038-F1
#
_entry.id   AF-A0A937L038-F1
#
_cell.length_a   1.000
_cell.length_b   1.000
_cell.length_c   1.000
_cell.angle_alpha   90.00
_cell.angle_beta   90.00
_cell.angle_gamma   90.00
#
_symmetry.space_group_name_H-M   'P 1'
#
loop_
_entity.id
_entity.type
_entity.pdbx_description
1 polymer ?
#
loop_
_entity_poly.entity_id
_entity_poly.type
_entity_poly.pdbx_seq_one_letter_code
_entity_poly.pdbx_strand_id
1 'polypeptide(L)'
;MKIHQQRYTVLFLLLSYPLMAQPQHTTEQQVAALIDNVIGWQSQQTEHIEKFTLTNWQFATYYIGMMKAYKTTGNKAYQEFLIQIGEDHQWETPPDMYHADKIAISQVYLDLYQQIGDTALIKNTKWVL
;
A
#
# COMPACT_ATOMS: atom_id res chain seq x y z
N MET A 1 15.93 69.46 19.44
CA MET A 1 16.95 68.41 19.33
C MET A 1 16.28 67.02 19.25
N LYS A 2 15.77 66.64 18.07
CA LYS A 2 15.17 65.31 17.81
C LYS A 2 15.37 64.96 16.32
N ILE A 3 16.59 64.52 15.94
CA ILE A 3 16.92 64.19 14.53
C ILE A 3 17.38 62.73 14.36
N HIS A 4 17.42 61.90 15.42
CA HIS A 4 18.12 60.60 15.37
C HIS A 4 17.29 59.31 15.42
N GLN A 5 15.95 59.33 15.38
CA GLN A 5 15.16 58.09 15.49
C GLN A 5 14.56 57.55 14.17
N GLN A 6 14.79 58.20 13.04
CA GLN A 6 14.17 57.82 11.75
C GLN A 6 15.03 56.87 10.90
N ARG A 7 16.22 56.44 11.37
CA ARG A 7 17.16 55.66 10.53
C ARG A 7 17.14 54.15 10.70
N TYR A 8 16.42 53.60 11.69
CA TYR A 8 16.36 52.15 11.91
C TYR A 8 15.04 51.49 11.48
N THR A 9 14.00 52.27 11.15
CA THR A 9 12.68 51.71 10.81
C THR A 9 12.62 51.11 9.40
N VAL A 10 13.58 51.41 8.52
CA VAL A 10 13.56 50.94 7.12
C VAL A 10 14.24 49.58 6.93
N LEU A 11 15.04 49.10 7.89
CA LEU A 11 15.80 47.84 7.72
C LEU A 11 15.05 46.56 8.16
N PHE A 12 13.84 46.67 8.74
CA PHE A 12 13.07 45.52 9.24
C PHE A 12 12.00 44.99 8.26
N LEU A 13 11.88 45.58 7.06
CA LEU A 13 10.81 45.26 6.11
C LEU A 13 11.23 44.36 4.93
N LEU A 14 12.46 43.84 4.90
CA LEU A 14 12.95 42.98 3.82
C LEU A 14 12.93 41.47 4.13
N LEU A 15 12.42 41.04 5.29
CA LEU A 15 12.37 39.63 5.70
C LEU A 15 10.98 38.98 5.59
N SER A 16 9.94 39.72 5.22
CA SER A 16 8.63 39.15 4.93
C SER A 16 8.50 38.84 3.44
N TYR A 17 9.27 37.87 2.94
CA TYR A 17 8.80 37.16 1.76
C TYR A 17 7.55 36.38 2.18
N PRO A 18 6.36 36.63 1.58
CA PRO A 18 5.28 35.68 1.75
C PRO A 18 5.79 34.37 1.16
N LEU A 19 5.98 33.36 2.01
CA LEU A 19 6.18 32.00 1.58
C LEU A 19 4.86 31.59 0.92
N MET A 20 4.71 31.92 -0.36
CA MET A 20 3.59 31.44 -1.16
C MET A 20 3.75 29.94 -1.17
N ALA A 21 2.92 29.24 -0.39
CA ALA A 21 2.79 27.80 -0.48
C ALA A 21 2.42 27.48 -1.93
N GLN A 22 3.39 27.02 -2.71
CA GLN A 22 3.08 26.49 -4.03
C GLN A 22 2.17 25.28 -3.80
N PRO A 23 1.05 25.13 -4.53
CA PRO A 23 0.26 23.92 -4.46
C PRO A 23 1.20 22.74 -4.73
N GLN A 24 1.34 21.83 -3.77
CA GLN A 24 2.18 20.65 -3.91
C GLN A 24 1.52 19.74 -4.94
N HIS A 25 1.87 19.93 -6.21
CA HIS A 25 1.51 19.00 -7.27
C HIS A 25 2.29 17.71 -7.03
N THR A 26 1.62 16.73 -6.44
CA THR A 26 2.21 15.39 -6.24
C THR A 26 2.25 14.71 -7.60
N THR A 27 3.44 14.28 -8.03
CA THR A 27 3.59 13.54 -9.30
C THR A 27 3.21 12.07 -9.12
N GLU A 28 2.88 11.38 -10.22
CA GLU A 28 2.60 9.93 -10.20
C GLU A 28 3.78 9.15 -9.60
N GLN A 29 5.02 9.55 -9.88
CA GLN A 29 6.22 8.92 -9.32
C GLN A 29 6.32 9.12 -7.80
N GLN A 30 5.93 10.29 -7.29
CA GLN A 30 5.89 10.54 -5.85
C GLN A 30 4.82 9.70 -5.16
N VAL A 31 3.66 9.50 -5.80
CA VAL A 31 2.61 8.60 -5.30
C VAL A 31 3.09 7.15 -5.31
N ALA A 32 3.73 6.69 -6.39
CA ALA A 32 4.28 5.34 -6.48
C ALA A 32 5.33 5.08 -5.38
N ALA A 33 6.26 6.01 -5.18
CA ALA A 33 7.25 5.93 -4.12
C ALA A 33 6.62 5.91 -2.72
N LEU A 34 5.52 6.66 -2.51
CA LEU A 34 4.79 6.60 -1.25
C LEU A 34 4.12 5.23 -1.04
N ILE A 35 3.56 4.63 -2.09
CA ILE A 35 3.01 3.26 -2.05
C ILE A 35 4.09 2.26 -1.67
N ASP A 36 5.29 2.32 -2.29
CA ASP A 36 6.43 1.48 -1.94
C ASP A 36 6.81 1.61 -0.46
N ASN A 37 6.87 2.84 0.05
CA ASN A 37 7.21 3.12 1.44
C ASN A 37 6.18 2.53 2.42
N VAL A 38 4.89 2.70 2.14
CA VAL A 38 3.82 2.16 2.99
C VAL A 38 3.79 0.64 2.96
N ILE A 39 3.95 0.02 1.78
CA ILE A 39 4.04 -1.43 1.64
C ILE A 39 5.24 -1.95 2.43
N GLY A 40 6.42 -1.35 2.26
CA GLY A 40 7.64 -1.74 2.95
C GLY A 40 7.55 -1.57 4.46
N TRP A 41 6.90 -0.51 4.95
CA TRP A 41 6.64 -0.34 6.37
C TRP A 41 5.68 -1.41 6.91
N GLN A 42 4.58 -1.69 6.20
CA GLN A 42 3.59 -2.66 6.64
C GLN A 42 4.16 -4.10 6.66
N SER A 43 5.04 -4.45 5.73
CA SER A 43 5.71 -5.77 5.69
C SER A 43 6.63 -6.02 6.89
N GLN A 44 7.08 -4.98 7.58
CA GLN A 44 7.94 -5.09 8.77
C GLN A 44 7.13 -5.23 10.08
N GLN A 45 5.80 -5.08 10.04
CA GLN A 45 4.97 -5.14 11.25
C GLN A 45 4.67 -6.60 11.60
N THR A 46 5.12 -7.05 12.78
CA THR A 46 5.01 -8.46 13.21
C THR A 46 3.88 -8.75 14.18
N GLU A 47 3.35 -7.74 14.90
CA GLU A 47 2.34 -7.93 15.97
C GLU A 47 1.08 -8.69 15.50
N HIS A 48 0.65 -8.43 14.26
CA HIS A 48 -0.53 -9.08 13.70
C HIS A 48 -0.24 -10.49 13.17
N ILE A 49 1.01 -10.79 12.81
CA ILE A 49 1.42 -12.09 12.25
C ILE A 49 1.34 -13.16 13.33
N GLU A 50 1.75 -12.83 14.56
CA GLU A 50 1.69 -13.75 15.69
C GLU A 50 0.25 -14.09 16.09
N LYS A 51 -0.69 -13.19 15.81
CA LYS A 51 -2.08 -13.28 16.25
C LYS A 51 -3.02 -13.93 15.22
N PHE A 52 -2.75 -13.74 13.92
CA PHE A 52 -3.65 -14.15 12.86
C PHE A 52 -2.90 -14.89 11.74
N THR A 53 -3.57 -15.84 11.11
CA THR A 53 -3.07 -16.50 9.90
C THR A 53 -2.89 -15.46 8.78
N LEU A 54 -1.81 -15.59 8.00
CA LEU A 54 -1.50 -14.67 6.89
C LEU A 54 -2.56 -14.69 5.77
N THR A 55 -3.41 -15.71 5.70
CA THR A 55 -4.53 -15.79 4.75
C THR A 55 -5.86 -15.27 5.31
N ASN A 56 -5.89 -14.76 6.55
CA ASN A 56 -7.08 -14.15 7.13
C ASN A 56 -7.33 -12.74 6.57
N TRP A 57 -8.55 -12.23 6.71
CA TRP A 57 -8.99 -10.97 6.07
C TRP A 57 -8.11 -9.75 6.32
N GLN A 58 -7.46 -9.63 7.49
CA GLN A 58 -6.60 -8.49 7.81
C GLN A 58 -5.44 -8.38 6.81
N PHE A 59 -4.78 -9.51 6.56
CA PHE A 59 -3.68 -9.61 5.61
C PHE A 59 -4.19 -9.65 4.17
N ALA A 60 -5.28 -10.39 3.90
CA ALA A 60 -5.87 -10.43 2.57
C ALA A 60 -6.24 -9.03 2.05
N THR A 61 -6.77 -8.15 2.91
CA THR A 61 -7.11 -6.76 2.54
C THR A 61 -5.86 -5.97 2.14
N TYR A 62 -4.77 -6.12 2.88
CA TYR A 62 -3.47 -5.53 2.52
C TYR A 62 -2.95 -6.06 1.18
N TYR A 63 -3.04 -7.38 0.96
CA TYR A 63 -2.63 -8.03 -0.28
C TYR A 63 -3.46 -7.63 -1.50
N ILE A 64 -4.77 -7.41 -1.34
CA ILE A 64 -5.63 -6.85 -2.39
C ILE A 64 -5.14 -5.45 -2.79
N GLY A 65 -4.74 -4.63 -1.82
CA GLY A 65 -4.11 -3.32 -2.06
C GLY A 65 -2.78 -3.45 -2.81
N MET A 66 -1.94 -4.39 -2.40
CA MET A 66 -0.65 -4.69 -3.05
C MET A 66 -0.84 -5.18 -4.50
N MET A 67 -1.87 -5.98 -4.78
CA MET A 67 -2.19 -6.42 -6.13
C MET A 67 -2.63 -5.25 -7.02
N LYS A 68 -3.43 -4.31 -6.47
CA LYS A 68 -3.78 -3.06 -7.17
C LYS A 68 -2.55 -2.18 -7.41
N ALA A 69 -1.62 -2.13 -6.45
CA ALA A 69 -0.37 -1.41 -6.63
C ALA A 69 0.43 -2.02 -7.78
N TYR A 70 0.57 -3.34 -7.86
CA TYR A 70 1.22 -4.04 -8.97
C TYR A 70 0.57 -3.68 -10.32
N LYS A 71 -0.77 -3.81 -10.42
CA LYS A 71 -1.52 -3.51 -11.64
C LYS A 71 -1.37 -2.04 -12.09
N THR A 72 -1.03 -1.13 -11.17
CA THR A 72 -0.93 0.31 -11.42
C THR A 72 0.50 0.75 -11.72
N THR A 73 1.47 0.29 -10.94
CA THR A 73 2.88 0.73 -11.02
C THR A 73 3.76 -0.21 -11.84
N GLY A 74 3.32 -1.44 -12.06
CA GLY A 74 4.12 -2.49 -12.71
C GLY A 74 5.26 -3.04 -11.86
N ASN A 75 5.35 -2.69 -10.57
CA ASN A 75 6.38 -3.21 -9.68
C ASN A 75 6.17 -4.70 -9.40
N LYS A 76 6.93 -5.56 -10.09
CA LYS A 76 6.79 -7.03 -10.04
C LYS A 76 7.05 -7.65 -8.67
N ALA A 77 7.83 -6.99 -7.81
CA ALA A 77 8.11 -7.50 -6.46
C ALA A 77 6.83 -7.73 -5.64
N TYR A 78 5.81 -6.90 -5.88
CA TYR A 78 4.49 -7.06 -5.27
C TYR A 78 3.79 -8.34 -5.72
N GLN A 79 3.76 -8.60 -7.03
CA GLN A 79 3.15 -9.81 -7.58
C GLN A 79 3.90 -11.07 -7.11
N GLU A 80 5.23 -11.03 -7.14
CA GLU A 80 6.10 -12.12 -6.69
C GLU A 80 5.86 -12.46 -5.22
N PHE A 81 5.74 -11.44 -4.36
CA PHE A 81 5.38 -11.63 -2.96
C PHE A 81 4.00 -12.29 -2.80
N LEU A 82 3.00 -11.86 -3.58
CA LEU A 82 1.66 -12.43 -3.51
C LEU A 82 1.60 -13.88 -4.03
N ILE A 83 2.44 -14.22 -5.02
CA ILE A 83 2.63 -15.60 -5.45
C ILE A 83 3.21 -16.43 -4.31
N GLN A 84 4.27 -15.95 -3.66
CA GLN A 84 4.89 -16.64 -2.52
C GLN A 84 3.88 -16.91 -1.39
N ILE A 85 3.06 -15.92 -1.03
CA ILE A 85 1.98 -16.11 -0.03
C ILE A 85 1.03 -17.23 -0.45
N GLY A 86 0.65 -17.29 -1.73
CA GLY A 86 -0.19 -18.34 -2.27
C GLY A 86 0.47 -19.71 -2.23
N GLU A 87 1.72 -19.82 -2.64
CA GLU A 87 2.51 -21.07 -2.61
C GLU A 87 2.68 -21.60 -1.19
N ASP A 88 3.05 -20.73 -0.24
CA ASP A 88 3.27 -21.07 1.16
C ASP A 88 1.99 -21.60 1.84
N HIS A 89 0.82 -21.18 1.35
CA HIS A 89 -0.49 -21.59 1.86
C HIS A 89 -1.25 -22.50 0.89
N GLN A 90 -0.54 -23.07 -0.10
CA GLN A 90 -1.08 -24.05 -1.03
C GLN A 90 -2.33 -23.59 -1.80
N TRP A 91 -2.46 -22.27 -1.98
CA TRP A 91 -3.61 -21.62 -2.63
C TRP A 91 -4.94 -21.91 -1.93
N GLU A 92 -4.93 -22.14 -0.61
CA GLU A 92 -6.11 -22.45 0.20
C GLU A 92 -6.60 -21.25 1.02
N THR A 93 -7.89 -21.23 1.32
CA THR A 93 -8.44 -20.34 2.35
C THR A 93 -8.25 -20.97 3.74
N PRO A 94 -8.27 -20.19 4.82
CA PRO A 94 -8.52 -20.71 6.14
C PRO A 94 -9.81 -21.58 6.20
N PRO A 95 -9.92 -22.49 7.18
CA PRO A 95 -11.16 -23.21 7.45
C PRO A 95 -12.26 -22.24 7.88
N ASP A 96 -13.52 -22.70 7.84
CA ASP A 96 -14.77 -21.94 8.07
C ASP A 96 -15.31 -21.26 6.79
N MET A 97 -15.82 -22.09 5.87
CA MET A 97 -16.20 -21.71 4.50
C MET A 97 -17.31 -20.64 4.43
N TYR A 98 -18.17 -20.56 5.43
CA TYR A 98 -19.32 -19.64 5.44
C TYR A 98 -18.99 -18.27 6.06
N HIS A 99 -17.75 -18.10 6.54
CA HIS A 99 -17.31 -16.88 7.17
C HIS A 99 -16.60 -16.00 6.14
N ALA A 100 -17.20 -14.83 5.85
CA ALA A 100 -16.72 -13.90 4.84
C ALA A 100 -15.23 -13.51 5.01
N ASP A 101 -14.79 -13.37 6.26
CA ASP A 101 -13.40 -13.08 6.61
C ASP A 101 -12.40 -14.14 6.10
N LYS A 102 -12.83 -15.40 6.01
CA LYS A 102 -11.96 -16.52 5.63
C LYS A 102 -11.80 -16.64 4.12
N ILE A 103 -12.72 -16.10 3.34
CA ILE A 103 -12.66 -16.20 1.88
C ILE A 103 -11.95 -15.03 1.20
N ALA A 104 -11.66 -13.95 1.93
CA ALA A 104 -11.11 -12.70 1.39
C ALA A 104 -9.82 -12.90 0.57
N ILE A 105 -8.94 -13.82 0.97
CA ILE A 105 -7.69 -14.11 0.26
C ILE A 105 -7.92 -14.63 -1.18
N SER A 106 -9.08 -15.26 -1.43
CA SER A 106 -9.44 -15.80 -2.75
C SER A 106 -9.48 -14.72 -3.83
N GLN A 107 -9.73 -13.45 -3.47
CA GLN A 107 -9.66 -12.34 -4.43
C GLN A 107 -8.25 -12.13 -4.98
N VAL A 108 -7.22 -12.32 -4.15
CA VAL A 108 -5.82 -12.24 -4.58
C VAL A 108 -5.48 -13.38 -5.53
N TYR A 109 -5.91 -14.60 -5.19
CA TYR A 109 -5.67 -15.78 -6.04
C TYR A 109 -6.38 -15.67 -7.38
N LEU A 110 -7.62 -15.16 -7.40
CA LEU A 110 -8.36 -14.87 -8.62
C LEU A 110 -7.64 -13.81 -9.46
N ASP A 111 -7.18 -12.73 -8.84
CA ASP A 111 -6.42 -11.67 -9.52
C ASP A 111 -5.12 -12.21 -10.14
N LEU A 112 -4.38 -13.04 -9.42
CA LEU A 112 -3.16 -13.68 -9.92
C LEU A 112 -3.48 -14.64 -11.08
N TYR A 113 -4.54 -15.45 -10.96
CA TYR A 113 -5.02 -16.29 -12.06
C TYR A 113 -5.35 -15.48 -13.31
N GLN A 114 -6.04 -14.34 -13.17
CA GLN A 114 -6.33 -13.46 -14.31
C GLN A 114 -5.08 -12.88 -14.98
N GLN A 115 -3.99 -12.70 -14.22
CA GLN A 115 -2.72 -12.21 -14.76
C GLN A 115 -1.87 -13.33 -15.39
N ILE A 116 -1.84 -14.51 -14.78
CA ILE A 116 -0.89 -15.59 -15.11
C ILE A 116 -1.53 -16.67 -15.99
N GLY A 117 -2.83 -16.91 -15.84
CA GLY A 117 -3.59 -17.91 -16.58
C GLY A 117 -3.47 -19.34 -16.04
N ASP A 118 -2.74 -19.57 -14.94
CA ASP A 118 -2.57 -20.90 -14.37
C ASP A 118 -3.73 -21.29 -13.43
N THR A 119 -4.51 -22.28 -13.85
CA THR A 119 -5.66 -22.80 -13.10
C THR A 119 -5.31 -23.38 -11.73
N ALA A 120 -4.04 -23.72 -11.47
CA ALA A 120 -3.61 -24.22 -10.17
C ALA A 120 -3.87 -23.22 -9.04
N LEU A 121 -3.74 -21.91 -9.33
CA LEU A 121 -3.87 -20.82 -8.35
C LEU A 121 -5.28 -20.70 -7.75
N ILE A 122 -6.30 -21.13 -8.48
CA ILE A 122 -7.70 -21.07 -8.03
C ILE A 122 -8.29 -22.44 -7.72
N LYS A 123 -7.51 -23.53 -7.89
CA LYS A 123 -8.02 -24.90 -7.79
C LYS A 123 -8.71 -25.16 -6.46
N ASN A 124 -8.12 -24.70 -5.36
CA ASN A 124 -8.61 -24.93 -4.01
C ASN A 124 -9.62 -23.87 -3.53
N THR A 125 -9.86 -22.81 -4.32
CA THR A 125 -10.83 -21.74 -4.02
C THR A 125 -12.03 -21.72 -4.96
N LYS A 126 -12.17 -22.71 -5.85
CA LYS A 126 -13.32 -22.83 -6.77
C LYS A 126 -14.69 -22.83 -6.09
N TRP A 127 -14.78 -23.26 -4.83
CA TRP A 127 -16.05 -23.26 -4.10
C TRP A 127 -16.49 -21.84 -3.68
N VAL A 128 -15.59 -20.86 -3.72
CA VAL A 128 -15.84 -19.44 -3.47
C VAL A 128 -16.35 -18.71 -4.74
N LEU A 129 -15.95 -19.20 -5.92
CA LEU A 129 -16.14 -18.57 -7.24
C LEU A 129 -17.37 -19.12 -7.97
#